data_AF-A0A9Q9W9C2-F1
#
_entry.id   AF-A0A9Q9W9C2-F1
#
_cell.length_a   1.000
_cell.length_b   1.000
_cell.length_c   1.000
_cell.angle_alpha   90.00
_cell.angle_beta   90.00
_cell.angle_gamma   90.00
#
_symmetry.space_group_name_H-M   'P 1'
#
loop_
_entity.id
_entity.type
_entity.pdbx_description
1 polymer ?
#
loop_
_entity_poly.entity_id
_entity_poly.type
_entity_poly.pdbx_seq_one_letter_code
_entity_poly.pdbx_strand_id
1 'polypeptide(L)'
;MSDGEHFLSGGPNNHPACHRTAKSHVDPQSVENFRRKLKYFFMSPCQKYRARGRKPWKMMLQILKIAIITFQLVSFGLSNEMMVTFKEGNIVAFKHFFLKNYQDRNKDYALYTKHEVHDHILYIINRYLHLQDLTVDNHAFERIDEVFTPLSVCQELYRHANILPVNETFDIDPHVETECLYFYPFSLFKKDDLENDMNLTLDFQRLLAVNIYLKVKAINLQTVHYKELPDCYDFAINIKFDNHAHSGKIKITLRSDVQIKVCKDWNVSGSTDLHYQLIVLFDCVVICSCLLSLILCTRSVYKGVLLQFEYITFASIYHNKRVCWSERMEFINGWYILIIISDTLTIAGSILKICIQSKELTNYDVCSILLGTATMLVWTGVMRYFSFFQKYYILILTLQAALPNVIRFSFCAVMIFLSYCFCGWIVLGPHHENFRSFNTVANCLFSMINGDEIYSTFTKIRDKNDLVWMFSRMYIYTFVPLFTFMILSLFIALFTDTYETIKRYQKHGAPLSELQAFIAECKDPPNSGKYMVDEESSTFWCLCAPCVNCT
;
A
#
# COMPACT_ATOMS: atom_id res chain seq x y z
N MET A 1 1.81 39.82 -47.56
CA MET A 1 2.12 41.02 -46.75
C MET A 1 3.53 40.79 -46.23
N SER A 2 4.60 41.22 -46.93
CA SER A 2 5.04 42.63 -47.09
C SER A 2 4.98 43.34 -45.73
N ASP A 3 6.08 43.79 -45.12
CA ASP A 3 7.11 44.63 -45.74
C ASP A 3 8.52 44.40 -45.17
N GLY A 4 9.52 44.78 -45.98
CA GLY A 4 10.87 45.06 -45.53
C GLY A 4 11.12 46.57 -45.49
N GLU A 5 12.09 47.02 -44.70
CA GLU A 5 12.74 48.32 -44.87
C GLU A 5 14.25 48.22 -44.58
N HIS A 6 15.01 48.80 -45.50
CA HIS A 6 16.43 49.11 -45.44
C HIS A 6 16.56 50.61 -45.13
N PHE A 7 17.50 51.03 -44.26
CA PHE A 7 18.05 52.39 -44.28
C PHE A 7 19.54 52.46 -43.87
N LEU A 8 20.36 52.70 -44.91
CA LEU A 8 21.57 53.54 -45.09
C LEU A 8 22.51 53.99 -43.92
N SER A 9 23.77 53.57 -44.07
CA SER A 9 25.10 54.24 -44.03
C SER A 9 25.32 55.69 -43.49
N GLY A 10 26.43 55.87 -42.74
CA GLY A 10 27.29 57.08 -42.76
C GLY A 10 27.82 57.63 -41.41
N GLY A 11 29.08 57.35 -41.02
CA GLY A 11 30.10 58.39 -40.79
C GLY A 11 30.93 58.24 -39.48
N PRO A 12 32.19 58.73 -39.41
CA PRO A 12 33.24 58.23 -38.50
C PRO A 12 33.54 59.14 -37.28
N ASN A 13 34.02 58.57 -36.16
CA ASN A 13 35.20 59.03 -35.39
C ASN A 13 35.31 58.45 -33.96
N ASN A 14 36.56 58.13 -33.62
CA ASN A 14 37.23 58.20 -32.30
C ASN A 14 36.88 57.19 -31.18
N HIS A 15 37.76 56.18 -31.10
CA HIS A 15 38.32 55.49 -29.91
C HIS A 15 37.96 56.04 -28.52
N PRO A 16 37.79 55.16 -27.50
CA PRO A 16 38.92 54.38 -27.00
C PRO A 16 38.63 52.89 -26.79
N ALA A 17 39.73 52.13 -26.86
CA ALA A 17 39.82 50.73 -26.53
C ALA A 17 39.10 50.39 -25.21
N CYS A 18 37.98 49.68 -25.30
CA CYS A 18 37.36 49.07 -24.14
C CYS A 18 37.86 47.63 -24.06
N HIS A 19 38.75 47.42 -23.08
CA HIS A 19 39.18 46.16 -22.50
C HIS A 19 38.81 44.89 -23.26
N ARG A 20 39.84 44.20 -23.78
CA ARG A 20 39.85 42.73 -23.81
C ARG A 20 39.31 42.28 -22.44
N THR A 21 38.10 41.75 -22.40
CA THR A 21 37.66 40.89 -21.31
C THR A 21 38.71 39.80 -21.22
N ALA A 22 39.55 39.90 -20.21
CA ALA A 22 40.48 38.87 -19.85
C ALA A 22 39.67 37.57 -19.81
N LYS A 23 39.98 36.62 -20.69
CA LYS A 23 39.71 35.21 -20.38
C LYS A 23 40.29 35.04 -18.99
N SER A 24 39.43 34.73 -18.02
CA SER A 24 39.86 34.34 -16.68
C SER A 24 41.01 33.35 -16.87
N HIS A 25 42.21 33.72 -16.42
CA HIS A 25 43.37 32.85 -16.48
C HIS A 25 43.13 31.79 -15.41
N VAL A 26 42.35 30.79 -15.79
CA VAL A 26 41.93 29.71 -14.93
C VAL A 26 43.10 28.78 -14.80
N ASP A 27 43.47 28.45 -13.57
CA ASP A 27 44.45 27.42 -13.28
C ASP A 27 43.97 26.08 -13.87
N PRO A 28 44.62 25.52 -14.90
CA PRO A 28 44.23 24.24 -15.49
C PRO A 28 44.24 23.10 -14.47
N GLN A 29 45.02 23.22 -13.39
CA GLN A 29 45.03 22.28 -12.28
C GLN A 29 43.68 22.24 -11.54
N SER A 30 43.04 23.39 -11.34
CA SER A 30 41.75 23.51 -10.63
C SER A 30 40.60 22.84 -11.40
N VAL A 31 40.60 22.95 -12.73
CA VAL A 31 39.61 22.31 -13.62
C VAL A 31 39.78 20.80 -13.59
N GLU A 32 41.02 20.31 -13.66
CA GLU A 32 41.29 18.86 -13.62
C GLU A 32 40.94 18.26 -12.25
N ASN A 33 41.19 18.99 -11.14
CA ASN A 33 40.80 18.57 -9.79
C ASN A 33 39.27 18.48 -9.66
N PHE A 34 38.53 19.47 -10.18
CA PHE A 34 37.07 19.43 -10.17
C PHE A 34 36.53 18.28 -11.03
N ARG A 35 37.14 18.02 -12.19
CA ARG A 35 36.80 16.89 -13.07
C ARG A 35 37.04 15.54 -12.38
N ARG A 36 38.14 15.39 -11.62
CA ARG A 36 38.40 14.19 -10.79
C ARG A 36 37.37 14.04 -9.67
N LYS A 37 36.97 15.12 -9.00
CA LYS A 37 35.93 15.12 -7.96
C LYS A 37 34.58 14.63 -8.53
N LEU A 38 34.19 15.13 -9.71
CA LEU A 38 32.98 14.68 -10.42
C LEU A 38 33.09 13.21 -10.86
N LYS A 39 34.20 12.81 -11.48
CA LYS A 39 34.44 11.43 -11.91
C LYS A 39 34.37 10.47 -10.73
N TYR A 40 34.97 10.83 -9.60
CA TYR A 40 34.88 10.05 -8.37
C TYR A 40 33.44 9.94 -7.85
N PHE A 41 32.62 10.99 -7.94
CA PHE A 41 31.21 10.93 -7.50
C PHE A 41 30.40 9.89 -8.28
N PHE A 42 30.51 9.85 -9.61
CA PHE A 42 29.76 8.95 -10.49
C PHE A 42 30.32 7.52 -10.58
N MET A 43 31.53 7.27 -10.07
CA MET A 43 32.11 5.92 -10.02
C MET A 43 31.30 4.93 -9.16
N SER A 44 31.33 3.66 -9.59
CA SER A 44 30.71 2.56 -8.84
C SER A 44 31.42 2.31 -7.50
N PRO A 45 30.75 1.73 -6.49
CA PRO A 45 31.37 1.44 -5.19
C PRO A 45 32.62 0.55 -5.29
N CYS A 46 32.63 -0.44 -6.19
CA CYS A 46 33.79 -1.30 -6.42
C CYS A 46 34.96 -0.52 -7.04
N GLN A 47 34.69 0.42 -7.96
CA GLN A 47 35.71 1.31 -8.52
C GLN A 47 36.27 2.26 -7.45
N LYS A 48 35.40 2.80 -6.58
CA LYS A 48 35.81 3.65 -5.44
C LYS A 48 36.71 2.89 -4.45
N TYR A 49 36.42 1.62 -4.20
CA TYR A 49 37.28 0.76 -3.39
C TYR A 49 38.65 0.56 -4.05
N ARG A 50 38.69 0.30 -5.36
CA ARG A 50 39.94 0.16 -6.11
C ARG A 50 40.78 1.44 -6.13
N ALA A 51 40.12 2.61 -6.15
CA ALA A 51 40.78 3.90 -6.23
C ALA A 51 41.32 4.44 -4.89
N ARG A 52 40.67 4.14 -3.75
CA ARG A 52 41.03 4.69 -2.43
C ARG A 52 41.25 3.64 -1.32
N GLY A 53 41.07 2.34 -1.58
CA GLY A 53 41.23 1.27 -0.58
C GLY A 53 40.19 1.26 0.55
N ARG A 54 39.19 2.16 0.55
CA ARG A 54 38.20 2.28 1.63
C ARG A 54 37.12 1.19 1.53
N LYS A 55 37.08 0.26 2.49
CA LYS A 55 36.09 -0.83 2.54
C LYS A 55 34.64 -0.31 2.37
N PRO A 56 33.81 -0.96 1.52
CA PRO A 56 32.47 -0.46 1.16
C PRO A 56 31.40 -0.80 2.23
N TRP A 57 31.59 -0.30 3.45
CA TRP A 57 30.67 -0.55 4.59
C TRP A 57 29.20 -0.21 4.30
N LYS A 58 28.95 0.84 3.50
CA LYS A 58 27.59 1.21 3.07
C LYS A 58 26.90 0.08 2.31
N MET A 59 27.61 -0.61 1.43
CA MET A 59 27.03 -1.69 0.61
C MET A 59 26.73 -2.91 1.48
N MET A 60 27.67 -3.27 2.37
CA MET A 60 27.51 -4.38 3.31
C MET A 60 26.33 -4.15 4.27
N LEU A 61 26.19 -2.93 4.80
CA LEU A 61 25.05 -2.56 5.66
C LEU A 61 23.71 -2.76 4.93
N GLN A 62 23.60 -2.35 3.67
CA GLN A 62 22.36 -2.48 2.92
C GLN A 62 22.02 -3.95 2.60
N ILE A 63 23.01 -4.77 2.27
CA ILE A 63 22.81 -6.22 2.04
C ILE A 63 22.35 -6.89 3.35
N LEU A 64 23.01 -6.58 4.46
CA LEU A 64 22.61 -7.07 5.79
C LEU A 64 21.19 -6.61 6.15
N LYS A 65 20.86 -5.34 5.88
CA LYS A 65 19.53 -4.76 6.12
C LYS A 65 18.43 -5.51 5.37
N ILE A 66 18.65 -5.88 4.11
CA ILE A 66 17.66 -6.65 3.32
C ILE A 66 17.31 -7.96 4.03
N ALA A 67 18.31 -8.71 4.50
CA ALA A 67 18.09 -9.96 5.21
C ALA A 67 17.35 -9.75 6.54
N ILE A 68 17.77 -8.75 7.32
CA ILE A 68 17.16 -8.43 8.62
C ILE A 68 15.69 -8.01 8.47
N ILE A 69 15.37 -7.08 7.55
CA ILE A 69 13.99 -6.63 7.32
C ILE A 69 13.12 -7.78 6.78
N THR A 70 13.66 -8.62 5.89
CA THR A 70 12.91 -9.76 5.37
C THR A 70 12.58 -10.76 6.48
N PHE A 71 13.55 -11.08 7.35
CA PHE A 71 13.30 -11.94 8.51
C PHE A 71 12.27 -11.34 9.46
N GLN A 72 12.34 -10.02 9.70
CA GLN A 72 11.36 -9.28 10.49
C GLN A 72 9.94 -9.44 9.94
N LEU A 73 9.77 -9.26 8.62
CA LEU A 73 8.48 -9.37 7.94
C LEU A 73 7.95 -10.81 7.99
N VAL A 74 8.79 -11.82 7.76
CA VAL A 74 8.37 -13.23 7.81
C VAL A 74 7.92 -13.61 9.23
N SER A 75 8.69 -13.24 10.25
CA SER A 75 8.33 -13.47 11.66
C SER A 75 7.02 -12.78 12.03
N PHE A 76 6.84 -11.52 11.64
CA PHE A 76 5.58 -10.80 11.86
C PHE A 76 4.42 -11.41 11.08
N GLY A 77 4.65 -11.82 9.84
CA GLY A 77 3.66 -12.42 8.95
C GLY A 77 3.10 -13.73 9.50
N LEU A 78 3.95 -14.61 10.04
CA LEU A 78 3.52 -15.87 10.66
C LEU A 78 2.63 -15.63 11.89
N SER A 79 2.99 -14.66 12.75
CA SER A 79 2.17 -14.30 13.92
C SER A 79 0.83 -13.70 13.49
N ASN A 80 0.85 -12.81 12.49
CA ASN A 80 -0.37 -12.21 11.94
C ASN A 80 -1.28 -13.24 11.25
N GLU A 81 -0.73 -14.20 10.52
CA GLU A 81 -1.47 -15.29 9.87
C GLU A 81 -2.24 -16.13 10.90
N MET A 82 -1.60 -16.50 12.01
CA MET A 82 -2.26 -17.24 13.09
C MET A 82 -3.42 -16.45 13.70
N MET A 83 -3.22 -15.16 13.97
CA MET A 83 -4.27 -14.28 14.47
C MET A 83 -5.46 -14.18 13.51
N VAL A 84 -5.20 -13.93 12.22
CA VAL A 84 -6.25 -13.81 11.19
C VAL A 84 -7.00 -15.13 11.04
N THR A 85 -6.29 -16.26 11.01
CA THR A 85 -6.91 -17.59 10.92
C THR A 85 -7.83 -17.87 12.11
N PHE A 86 -7.39 -17.52 13.34
CA PHE A 86 -8.23 -17.66 14.53
C PHE A 86 -9.48 -16.78 14.46
N LYS A 87 -9.34 -15.51 14.04
CA LYS A 87 -10.45 -14.58 13.86
C LYS A 87 -11.45 -15.08 12.82
N GLU A 88 -10.98 -15.46 11.64
CA GLU A 88 -11.83 -15.92 10.54
C GLU A 88 -12.52 -17.24 10.89
N GLY A 89 -11.81 -18.18 11.51
CA GLY A 89 -12.37 -19.45 11.99
C GLY A 89 -13.53 -19.24 12.96
N ASN A 90 -13.36 -18.33 13.93
CA ASN A 90 -14.41 -17.95 14.87
C ASN A 90 -15.62 -17.29 14.17
N ILE A 91 -15.38 -16.37 13.24
CA ILE A 91 -16.46 -15.71 12.48
C ILE A 91 -17.29 -16.74 11.69
N VAL A 92 -16.62 -17.73 11.07
CA VAL A 92 -17.31 -18.82 10.37
C VAL A 92 -18.10 -19.69 11.35
N ALA A 93 -17.52 -20.04 12.50
CA ALA A 93 -18.21 -20.78 13.55
C ALA A 93 -19.46 -20.04 14.05
N PHE A 94 -19.39 -18.72 14.28
CA PHE A 94 -20.54 -17.91 14.68
C PHE A 94 -21.63 -17.86 13.61
N LYS A 95 -21.27 -17.83 12.32
CA LYS A 95 -22.26 -17.92 11.24
C LYS A 95 -23.03 -19.23 11.29
N HIS A 96 -22.34 -20.36 11.42
CA HIS A 96 -23.00 -21.67 11.54
C HIS A 96 -23.80 -21.83 12.84
N PHE A 97 -23.35 -21.20 13.92
CA PHE A 97 -24.00 -21.32 15.23
C PHE A 97 -25.24 -20.43 15.38
N PHE A 98 -25.17 -19.16 14.96
CA PHE A 98 -26.27 -18.20 15.13
C PHE A 98 -27.23 -18.17 13.94
N LEU A 99 -26.77 -18.42 12.72
CA LEU A 99 -27.63 -18.37 11.53
C LEU A 99 -28.21 -19.75 11.21
N LYS A 100 -29.50 -19.93 11.52
CA LYS A 100 -30.29 -21.13 11.18
C LYS A 100 -30.12 -21.55 9.71
N ASN A 101 -29.75 -22.79 9.45
CA ASN A 101 -29.57 -23.37 8.11
C ASN A 101 -28.56 -22.63 7.20
N TYR A 102 -27.54 -22.00 7.79
CA TYR A 102 -26.46 -21.37 7.02
C TYR A 102 -25.63 -22.39 6.24
N GLN A 103 -25.20 -22.01 5.03
CA GLN A 103 -24.32 -22.81 4.16
C GLN A 103 -23.24 -21.90 3.58
N ASP A 104 -22.00 -22.38 3.52
CA ASP A 104 -20.84 -21.56 3.11
C ASP A 104 -20.91 -21.06 1.66
N ARG A 105 -21.71 -21.70 0.81
CA ARG A 105 -21.89 -21.30 -0.60
C ARG A 105 -22.86 -20.12 -0.79
N ASN A 106 -23.66 -19.78 0.22
CA ASN A 106 -24.68 -18.75 0.11
C ASN A 106 -24.09 -17.35 0.32
N LYS A 107 -23.69 -16.70 -0.78
CA LYS A 107 -23.28 -15.28 -0.77
C LYS A 107 -24.44 -14.31 -0.46
N ASP A 108 -25.67 -14.73 -0.72
CA ASP A 108 -26.90 -13.95 -0.49
C ASP A 108 -27.86 -14.66 0.48
N TYR A 109 -27.44 -14.75 1.75
CA TYR A 109 -28.30 -15.25 2.82
C TYR A 109 -29.40 -14.23 3.16
N ALA A 110 -30.66 -14.59 2.93
CA ALA A 110 -31.81 -13.71 3.08
C ALA A 110 -33.09 -14.49 3.44
N LEU A 111 -34.03 -13.80 4.07
CA LEU A 111 -35.36 -14.31 4.43
C LEU A 111 -36.45 -13.61 3.62
N TYR A 112 -37.56 -14.31 3.40
CA TYR A 112 -38.65 -13.83 2.54
C TYR A 112 -40.01 -13.77 3.24
N THR A 113 -40.18 -14.45 4.38
CA THR A 113 -41.45 -14.46 5.12
C THR A 113 -41.34 -13.85 6.51
N LYS A 114 -42.43 -13.22 6.99
CA LYS A 114 -42.48 -12.63 8.35
C LYS A 114 -42.26 -13.67 9.45
N HIS A 115 -42.82 -14.87 9.27
CA HIS A 115 -42.66 -15.98 10.21
C HIS A 115 -41.22 -16.47 10.28
N GLU A 116 -40.52 -16.59 9.14
CA GLU A 116 -39.10 -16.92 9.13
C GLU A 116 -38.26 -15.90 9.89
N VAL A 117 -38.55 -14.60 9.73
CA VAL A 117 -37.80 -13.54 10.42
C VAL A 117 -37.95 -13.68 11.94
N HIS A 118 -39.18 -13.87 12.42
CA HIS A 118 -39.44 -14.03 13.84
C HIS A 118 -38.79 -15.30 14.42
N ASP A 119 -38.96 -16.44 13.74
CA ASP A 119 -38.34 -17.72 14.11
C ASP A 119 -36.81 -17.64 14.10
N HIS A 120 -36.22 -16.89 13.16
CA HIS A 120 -34.77 -16.70 13.10
C HIS A 120 -34.23 -15.87 14.28
N ILE A 121 -34.94 -14.80 14.67
CA ILE A 121 -34.56 -13.98 15.82
C ILE A 121 -34.65 -14.81 17.11
N LEU A 122 -35.74 -15.56 17.30
CA LEU A 122 -35.89 -16.45 18.45
C LEU A 122 -34.81 -17.54 18.48
N TYR A 123 -34.46 -18.10 17.33
CA TYR A 123 -33.37 -19.07 17.21
C TYR A 123 -32.04 -18.49 17.70
N ILE A 124 -31.69 -17.26 17.29
CA ILE A 124 -30.46 -16.57 17.72
C ILE A 124 -30.46 -16.38 19.22
N ILE A 125 -31.57 -15.92 19.80
CA ILE A 125 -31.67 -15.68 21.25
C ILE A 125 -31.51 -17.00 22.02
N ASN A 126 -32.20 -18.06 21.59
CA ASN A 126 -32.10 -19.37 22.24
C ASN A 126 -30.67 -19.95 22.16
N ARG A 127 -29.99 -19.78 21.01
CA ARG A 127 -28.58 -20.18 20.83
C ARG A 127 -27.63 -19.39 21.71
N TYR A 128 -27.87 -18.09 21.89
CA TYR A 128 -27.10 -17.26 22.79
C TYR A 128 -27.27 -17.68 24.26
N LEU A 129 -28.49 -17.98 24.71
CA LEU A 129 -28.75 -18.43 26.09
C LEU A 129 -28.05 -19.76 26.42
N HIS A 130 -27.96 -20.68 25.44
CA HIS A 130 -27.29 -21.97 25.58
C HIS A 130 -25.89 -22.00 24.96
N LEU A 131 -25.22 -20.84 24.85
CA LEU A 131 -23.92 -20.73 24.18
C LEU A 131 -22.89 -21.70 24.79
N GLN A 132 -22.71 -21.67 26.12
CA GLN A 132 -21.69 -22.45 26.81
C GLN A 132 -21.90 -23.97 26.73
N ASP A 133 -23.15 -24.43 26.64
CA ASP A 133 -23.47 -25.86 26.59
C ASP A 133 -23.34 -26.45 25.18
N LEU A 134 -23.54 -25.63 24.14
CA LEU A 134 -23.63 -26.08 22.75
C LEU A 134 -22.38 -25.81 21.93
N THR A 135 -21.54 -24.84 22.32
CA THR A 135 -20.32 -24.51 21.57
C THR A 135 -19.20 -25.50 21.86
N VAL A 136 -18.40 -25.82 20.84
CA VAL A 136 -17.21 -26.68 20.96
C VAL A 136 -16.01 -25.92 21.55
N ASP A 137 -15.95 -24.61 21.33
CA ASP A 137 -14.83 -23.76 21.72
C ASP A 137 -15.00 -23.15 23.12
N ASN A 138 -13.95 -22.52 23.65
CA ASN A 138 -13.87 -21.93 24.98
C ASN A 138 -14.62 -20.60 25.15
N HIS A 139 -15.77 -20.45 24.50
CA HIS A 139 -16.55 -19.22 24.49
C HIS A 139 -17.15 -18.90 25.86
N ALA A 140 -17.02 -17.65 26.27
CA ALA A 140 -17.57 -17.15 27.52
C ALA A 140 -18.28 -15.81 27.33
N PHE A 141 -19.27 -15.52 28.18
CA PHE A 141 -19.93 -14.22 28.20
C PHE A 141 -19.00 -13.15 28.81
N GLU A 142 -19.08 -11.92 28.29
CA GLU A 142 -18.41 -10.79 28.94
C GLU A 142 -19.09 -10.46 30.27
N ARG A 143 -18.30 -10.21 31.31
CA ARG A 143 -18.75 -9.81 32.64
C ARG A 143 -18.20 -8.42 32.97
N ILE A 144 -19.08 -7.46 33.24
CA ILE A 144 -18.75 -6.08 33.64
C ILE A 144 -19.37 -5.88 35.03
N ASP A 145 -18.57 -5.49 36.01
CA ASP A 145 -19.02 -5.22 37.40
C ASP A 145 -19.93 -6.32 37.97
N GLU A 146 -19.49 -7.57 37.81
CA GLU A 146 -20.17 -8.79 38.23
C GLU A 146 -21.45 -9.20 37.46
N VAL A 147 -21.94 -8.38 36.52
CA VAL A 147 -23.11 -8.67 35.67
C VAL A 147 -22.67 -9.10 34.27
N PHE A 148 -23.35 -10.11 33.70
CA PHE A 148 -23.10 -10.54 32.32
C PHE A 148 -23.66 -9.53 31.32
N THR A 149 -22.92 -9.28 30.24
CA THR A 149 -23.42 -8.43 29.15
C THR A 149 -24.64 -9.08 28.49
N PRO A 150 -25.76 -8.37 28.31
CA PRO A 150 -26.92 -8.93 27.65
C PRO A 150 -26.71 -9.03 26.13
N LEU A 151 -27.50 -9.89 25.50
CA LEU A 151 -27.80 -9.79 24.07
C LEU A 151 -28.82 -8.67 23.88
N SER A 152 -28.52 -7.69 23.03
CA SER A 152 -29.44 -6.59 22.74
C SER A 152 -30.04 -6.74 21.34
N VAL A 153 -31.36 -6.76 21.25
CA VAL A 153 -32.10 -6.74 19.98
C VAL A 153 -32.64 -5.33 19.79
N CYS A 154 -32.10 -4.60 18.82
CA CYS A 154 -32.51 -3.23 18.51
C CYS A 154 -33.23 -3.18 17.17
N GLN A 155 -34.39 -2.54 17.14
CA GLN A 155 -35.18 -2.31 15.94
C GLN A 155 -34.99 -0.86 15.50
N GLU A 156 -34.70 -0.66 14.22
CA GLU A 156 -34.70 0.66 13.58
C GLU A 156 -36.01 0.81 12.81
N LEU A 157 -36.84 1.75 13.23
CA LEU A 157 -38.17 2.00 12.68
C LEU A 157 -38.29 3.44 12.19
N TYR A 158 -39.05 3.67 11.12
CA TYR A 158 -39.56 5.01 10.85
C TYR A 158 -40.50 5.45 11.98
N ARG A 159 -40.36 6.70 12.43
CA ARG A 159 -41.21 7.29 13.47
C ARG A 159 -42.69 7.18 13.13
N HIS A 160 -43.04 7.45 11.88
CA HIS A 160 -44.36 7.22 11.34
C HIS A 160 -44.23 6.71 9.91
N ALA A 161 -44.91 5.61 9.57
CA ALA A 161 -45.07 5.20 8.18
C ALA A 161 -46.44 4.55 8.00
N ASN A 162 -47.24 5.13 7.11
CA ASN A 162 -48.48 4.56 6.64
C ASN A 162 -48.38 4.41 5.11
N ILE A 163 -48.19 3.18 4.64
CA ILE A 163 -47.97 2.87 3.23
C ILE A 163 -49.14 2.02 2.76
N LEU A 164 -49.95 2.55 1.85
CA LEU A 164 -51.11 1.88 1.28
C LEU A 164 -50.92 1.73 -0.24
N PRO A 165 -50.21 0.68 -0.71
CA PRO A 165 -49.95 0.48 -2.14
C PRO A 165 -51.23 0.37 -2.97
N VAL A 166 -52.32 -0.16 -2.37
CA VAL A 166 -53.63 -0.29 -3.03
C VAL A 166 -54.22 1.08 -3.40
N ASN A 167 -53.99 2.09 -2.58
CA ASN A 167 -54.50 3.45 -2.81
C ASN A 167 -53.43 4.36 -3.45
N GLU A 168 -52.21 3.85 -3.71
CA GLU A 168 -51.05 4.62 -4.19
C GLU A 168 -50.67 5.81 -3.29
N THR A 169 -51.07 5.79 -2.01
CA THR A 169 -50.79 6.85 -1.03
C THR A 169 -49.79 6.38 0.03
N PHE A 170 -48.89 7.28 0.44
CA PHE A 170 -47.99 7.06 1.56
C PHE A 170 -47.85 8.33 2.40
N ASP A 171 -47.70 8.18 3.71
CA ASP A 171 -47.33 9.23 4.66
C ASP A 171 -46.20 8.69 5.55
N ILE A 172 -45.02 9.30 5.47
CA ILE A 172 -43.80 8.81 6.11
C ILE A 172 -43.05 9.97 6.76
N ASP A 173 -42.76 9.83 8.04
CA ASP A 173 -41.76 10.63 8.74
C ASP A 173 -40.40 9.91 8.63
N PRO A 174 -39.40 10.48 7.92
CA PRO A 174 -38.11 9.84 7.70
C PRO A 174 -37.23 9.76 8.96
N HIS A 175 -37.63 10.36 10.08
CA HIS A 175 -36.89 10.22 11.33
C HIS A 175 -36.90 8.77 11.82
N VAL A 176 -35.71 8.26 12.15
CA VAL A 176 -35.52 6.89 12.62
C VAL A 176 -35.55 6.86 14.15
N GLU A 177 -36.41 6.03 14.70
CA GLU A 177 -36.47 5.70 16.12
C GLU A 177 -35.85 4.32 16.34
N THR A 178 -35.10 4.16 17.44
CA THR A 178 -34.44 2.90 17.79
C THR A 178 -34.97 2.38 19.11
N GLU A 179 -35.54 1.18 19.09
CA GLU A 179 -36.08 0.51 20.28
C GLU A 179 -35.28 -0.77 20.55
N CYS A 180 -34.73 -0.92 21.76
CA CYS A 180 -33.87 -2.04 22.11
C CYS A 180 -34.44 -2.87 23.27
N LEU A 181 -34.33 -4.19 23.16
CA LEU A 181 -34.63 -5.18 24.19
C LEU A 181 -33.34 -5.88 24.62
N TYR A 182 -33.23 -6.26 25.90
CA TYR A 182 -32.02 -6.84 26.47
C TYR A 182 -32.31 -8.22 27.11
N PHE A 183 -31.50 -9.23 26.75
CA PHE A 183 -31.64 -10.62 27.20
C PHE A 183 -30.37 -11.07 27.94
N TYR A 184 -30.51 -11.51 29.19
CA TYR A 184 -29.38 -11.94 30.04
C TYR A 184 -29.27 -13.47 30.13
N PRO A 185 -28.05 -14.05 30.10
CA PRO A 185 -27.85 -15.50 30.05
C PRO A 185 -28.25 -16.27 31.33
N PHE A 186 -28.40 -15.58 32.48
CA PHE A 186 -28.73 -16.19 33.78
C PHE A 186 -29.95 -15.58 34.48
N SER A 187 -30.89 -15.02 33.72
CA SER A 187 -32.20 -14.80 34.31
C SER A 187 -32.85 -16.16 34.61
N LEU A 188 -33.14 -16.39 35.89
CA LEU A 188 -33.91 -17.49 36.48
C LEU A 188 -35.37 -17.55 35.95
N PHE A 189 -35.57 -17.42 34.63
CA PHE A 189 -36.86 -17.65 34.03
C PHE A 189 -37.10 -19.15 34.02
N LYS A 190 -38.12 -19.55 34.80
CA LYS A 190 -38.69 -20.89 34.72
C LYS A 190 -39.00 -21.18 33.25
N LYS A 191 -38.70 -22.42 32.84
CA LYS A 191 -38.91 -22.95 31.49
C LYS A 191 -40.32 -22.71 30.89
N ASP A 192 -41.31 -22.41 31.74
CA ASP A 192 -42.70 -22.16 31.37
C ASP A 192 -43.02 -20.69 30.99
N ASP A 193 -42.14 -19.72 31.28
CA ASP A 193 -42.43 -18.29 31.04
C ASP A 193 -41.79 -17.71 29.76
N LEU A 194 -40.87 -18.45 29.10
CA LEU A 194 -40.20 -17.99 27.88
C LEU A 194 -41.17 -17.84 26.68
N GLU A 195 -42.29 -18.58 26.67
CA GLU A 195 -43.31 -18.46 25.63
C GLU A 195 -44.22 -17.23 25.82
N ASN A 196 -44.30 -16.63 27.01
CA ASN A 196 -45.18 -15.50 27.32
C ASN A 196 -44.45 -14.14 27.42
N ASP A 197 -43.16 -14.09 27.74
CA ASP A 197 -42.41 -12.82 27.95
C ASP A 197 -41.74 -12.24 26.69
N MET A 198 -41.72 -12.98 25.58
CA MET A 198 -41.12 -12.52 24.32
C MET A 198 -42.15 -11.85 23.41
N ASN A 199 -42.80 -10.79 23.87
CA ASN A 199 -43.70 -9.96 23.04
C ASN A 199 -42.91 -9.08 22.05
N LEU A 200 -42.03 -9.68 21.24
CA LEU A 200 -41.34 -8.99 20.15
C LEU A 200 -42.32 -8.77 18.99
N THR A 201 -43.02 -7.64 19.02
CA THR A 201 -43.88 -7.23 17.90
C THR A 201 -43.04 -6.46 16.87
N LEU A 202 -42.96 -6.98 15.65
CA LEU A 202 -42.23 -6.36 14.54
C LEU A 202 -43.22 -5.71 13.57
N ASP A 203 -43.17 -4.38 13.46
CA ASP A 203 -43.92 -3.66 12.43
C ASP A 203 -43.12 -3.58 11.12
N PHE A 204 -43.31 -4.58 10.26
CA PHE A 204 -42.63 -4.68 8.97
C PHE A 204 -42.89 -3.52 7.99
N GLN A 205 -43.94 -2.69 8.18
CA GLN A 205 -44.16 -1.52 7.32
C GLN A 205 -43.20 -0.38 7.68
N ARG A 206 -42.93 -0.19 8.97
CA ARG A 206 -42.02 0.83 9.49
C ARG A 206 -40.57 0.36 9.62
N LEU A 207 -40.34 -0.96 9.60
CA LEU A 207 -39.05 -1.57 9.88
C LEU A 207 -38.00 -1.33 8.80
N LEU A 208 -36.92 -0.65 9.19
CA LEU A 208 -35.72 -0.46 8.37
C LEU A 208 -34.71 -1.58 8.59
N ALA A 209 -34.43 -1.92 9.85
CA ALA A 209 -33.49 -2.97 10.19
C ALA A 209 -33.75 -3.52 11.60
N VAL A 210 -33.32 -4.77 11.83
CA VAL A 210 -33.13 -5.32 13.19
C VAL A 210 -31.65 -5.62 13.37
N ASN A 211 -31.03 -5.03 14.39
CA ASN A 211 -29.65 -5.29 14.75
C ASN A 211 -29.61 -6.07 16.06
N ILE A 212 -28.96 -7.22 16.06
CA ILE A 212 -28.73 -8.02 17.26
C ILE A 212 -27.25 -7.89 17.62
N TYR A 213 -26.97 -7.30 18.78
CA TYR A 213 -25.62 -7.17 19.31
C TYR A 213 -25.40 -8.14 20.45
N LEU A 214 -24.28 -8.84 20.42
CA LEU A 214 -23.85 -9.73 21.48
C LEU A 214 -22.33 -9.72 21.60
N LYS A 215 -21.82 -9.97 22.80
CA LYS A 215 -20.40 -10.01 23.09
C LYS A 215 -19.98 -11.36 23.63
N VAL A 216 -18.93 -11.92 23.05
CA VAL A 216 -18.39 -13.23 23.40
C VAL A 216 -16.87 -13.12 23.56
N LYS A 217 -16.32 -13.76 24.57
CA LYS A 217 -14.88 -13.87 24.81
C LYS A 217 -14.38 -15.23 24.37
N ALA A 218 -13.18 -15.28 23.81
CA ALA A 218 -12.46 -16.52 23.54
C ALA A 218 -10.96 -16.34 23.82
N ILE A 219 -10.25 -17.44 24.05
CA ILE A 219 -8.81 -17.44 24.26
C ILE A 219 -8.14 -18.24 23.15
N ASN A 220 -7.18 -17.62 22.46
CA ASN A 220 -6.43 -18.33 21.44
C ASN A 220 -5.32 -19.18 22.07
N LEU A 221 -5.50 -20.49 22.07
CA LEU A 221 -4.54 -21.46 22.62
C LEU A 221 -3.43 -21.84 21.63
N GLN A 222 -3.60 -21.55 20.33
CA GLN A 222 -2.62 -21.92 19.30
C GLN A 222 -1.28 -21.21 19.51
N THR A 223 -1.28 -19.99 20.06
CA THR A 223 -0.06 -19.19 20.29
C THR A 223 0.89 -19.83 21.31
N VAL A 224 0.36 -20.63 22.25
CA VAL A 224 1.15 -21.33 23.27
C VAL A 224 2.13 -22.33 22.63
N HIS A 225 1.74 -22.99 21.53
CA HIS A 225 2.64 -23.89 20.80
C HIS A 225 3.86 -23.18 20.22
N TYR A 226 3.74 -21.89 19.91
CA TYR A 226 4.80 -21.06 19.37
C TYR A 226 5.57 -20.29 20.45
N LYS A 227 5.36 -20.63 21.73
CA LYS A 227 5.95 -19.94 22.89
C LYS A 227 5.61 -18.44 22.94
N GLU A 228 4.50 -18.05 22.32
CA GLU A 228 3.90 -16.73 22.45
C GLU A 228 2.82 -16.78 23.54
N LEU A 229 2.54 -15.65 24.18
CA LEU A 229 1.51 -15.58 25.21
C LEU A 229 0.11 -15.72 24.56
N PRO A 230 -0.83 -16.43 25.22
CA PRO A 230 -2.20 -16.50 24.76
C PRO A 230 -2.86 -15.12 24.85
N ASP A 231 -3.47 -14.71 23.74
CA ASP A 231 -4.25 -13.48 23.66
C ASP A 231 -5.72 -13.76 23.98
N CYS A 232 -6.34 -12.83 24.72
CA CYS A 232 -7.77 -12.84 25.00
C CYS A 232 -8.49 -12.00 23.94
N TYR A 233 -9.49 -12.59 23.29
CA TYR A 233 -10.25 -11.97 22.22
C TYR A 233 -11.66 -11.64 22.71
N ASP A 234 -12.07 -10.39 22.56
CA ASP A 234 -13.44 -9.95 22.79
C ASP A 234 -14.10 -9.74 21.41
N PHE A 235 -15.01 -10.64 21.05
CA PHE A 235 -15.81 -10.58 19.83
C PHE A 235 -17.09 -9.79 20.10
N ALA A 236 -17.24 -8.66 19.43
CA ALA A 236 -18.48 -7.90 19.36
C ALA A 236 -19.21 -8.27 18.06
N ILE A 237 -20.18 -9.17 18.19
CA ILE A 237 -20.92 -9.73 17.07
C ILE A 237 -22.17 -8.87 16.84
N ASN A 238 -22.39 -8.46 15.60
CA ASN A 238 -23.55 -7.74 15.13
C ASN A 238 -24.22 -8.53 13.99
N ILE A 239 -25.45 -8.97 14.22
CA ILE A 239 -26.29 -9.61 13.21
C ILE A 239 -27.33 -8.59 12.75
N LYS A 240 -27.16 -8.08 11.52
CA LYS A 240 -28.06 -7.10 10.90
C LYS A 240 -29.02 -7.79 9.94
N PHE A 241 -30.32 -7.58 10.17
CA PHE A 241 -31.41 -7.87 9.25
C PHE A 241 -31.74 -6.57 8.52
N ASP A 242 -31.37 -6.49 7.24
CA ASP A 242 -31.50 -5.28 6.43
C ASP A 242 -32.79 -5.34 5.59
N ASN A 243 -33.69 -4.38 5.85
CA ASN A 243 -34.94 -4.17 5.11
C ASN A 243 -35.01 -2.76 4.48
N HIS A 244 -33.91 -2.02 4.35
CA HIS A 244 -33.92 -0.64 3.82
C HIS A 244 -34.52 -0.53 2.40
N ALA A 245 -34.39 -1.59 1.60
CA ALA A 245 -34.94 -1.60 0.24
C ALA A 245 -36.44 -1.89 0.17
N HIS A 246 -37.07 -2.34 1.27
CA HIS A 246 -38.48 -2.77 1.33
C HIS A 246 -38.93 -3.65 0.13
N SER A 247 -38.05 -4.53 -0.33
CA SER A 247 -38.25 -5.35 -1.54
C SER A 247 -38.91 -6.71 -1.29
N GLY A 248 -39.32 -6.99 -0.04
CA GLY A 248 -39.78 -8.32 0.39
C GLY A 248 -38.65 -9.33 0.61
N LYS A 249 -37.39 -8.92 0.47
CA LYS A 249 -36.18 -9.69 0.77
C LYS A 249 -35.42 -9.01 1.90
N ILE A 250 -35.35 -9.65 3.07
CA ILE A 250 -34.54 -9.17 4.19
C ILE A 250 -33.18 -9.86 4.16
N LYS A 251 -32.12 -9.09 3.91
CA LYS A 251 -30.76 -9.63 3.85
C LYS A 251 -30.19 -9.72 5.27
N ILE A 252 -29.62 -10.87 5.63
CA ILE A 252 -28.99 -11.05 6.94
C ILE A 252 -27.48 -11.05 6.79
N THR A 253 -26.82 -10.23 7.59
CA THR A 253 -25.35 -10.18 7.64
C THR A 253 -24.86 -10.27 9.07
N LEU A 254 -23.97 -11.23 9.34
CA LEU A 254 -23.22 -11.32 10.59
C LEU A 254 -21.85 -10.69 10.39
N ARG A 255 -21.56 -9.66 11.17
CA ARG A 255 -20.24 -9.03 11.29
C ARG A 255 -19.74 -9.19 12.71
N SER A 256 -18.44 -9.28 12.88
CA SER A 256 -17.82 -9.28 14.19
C SER A 256 -16.64 -8.33 14.19
N ASP A 257 -16.69 -7.36 15.09
CA ASP A 257 -15.51 -6.58 15.46
C ASP A 257 -14.80 -7.30 16.60
N VAL A 258 -13.48 -7.20 16.64
CA VAL A 258 -12.65 -7.99 17.55
C VAL A 258 -11.68 -7.08 18.26
N GLN A 259 -11.71 -7.10 19.59
CA GLN A 259 -10.72 -6.42 20.42
C GLN A 259 -9.78 -7.46 21.02
N ILE A 260 -8.48 -7.22 20.91
CA ILE A 260 -7.44 -8.11 21.42
C ILE A 260 -6.89 -7.51 22.70
N LYS A 261 -6.88 -8.28 23.79
CA LYS A 261 -6.41 -7.86 25.11
C LYS A 261 -5.46 -8.90 25.70
N VAL A 262 -4.58 -8.46 26.59
CA VAL A 262 -3.77 -9.35 27.42
C VAL A 262 -4.68 -10.03 28.45
N CYS A 263 -4.57 -11.35 28.57
CA CYS A 263 -5.29 -12.09 29.59
C CYS A 263 -4.78 -11.73 31.00
N LYS A 264 -5.71 -11.53 31.95
CA LYS A 264 -5.38 -11.27 33.36
C LYS A 264 -4.93 -12.57 34.03
N ASP A 265 -3.78 -12.54 34.70
CA ASP A 265 -3.17 -13.64 35.44
C ASP A 265 -3.01 -14.96 34.65
N TRP A 266 -1.96 -15.04 33.83
CA TRP A 266 -1.59 -16.26 33.11
C TRP A 266 -0.46 -17.01 33.82
N ASN A 267 -0.50 -18.34 33.81
CA ASN A 267 0.58 -19.18 34.30
C ASN A 267 0.87 -20.27 33.25
N VAL A 268 2.01 -20.16 32.58
CA VAL A 268 2.50 -21.16 31.62
C VAL A 268 3.85 -21.65 32.11
N SER A 269 3.97 -22.95 32.36
CA SER A 269 5.22 -23.56 32.80
C SER A 269 6.24 -23.60 31.65
N GLY A 270 7.23 -22.71 31.68
CA GLY A 270 8.32 -22.63 30.69
C GLY A 270 8.72 -21.18 30.39
N SER A 271 10.00 -20.94 30.07
CA SER A 271 10.61 -19.59 29.91
C SER A 271 10.09 -18.83 28.67
N THR A 272 8.88 -18.29 28.75
CA THR A 272 8.23 -17.45 27.72
C THR A 272 8.85 -16.05 27.63
N ASP A 273 9.33 -15.48 28.73
CA ASP A 273 9.91 -14.12 28.77
C ASP A 273 11.13 -13.95 27.87
N LEU A 274 11.96 -15.00 27.72
CA LEU A 274 13.16 -14.92 26.90
C LEU A 274 12.83 -14.75 25.41
N HIS A 275 11.80 -15.42 24.91
CA HIS A 275 11.42 -15.36 23.49
C HIS A 275 10.87 -13.97 23.13
N TYR A 276 10.02 -13.41 23.98
CA TYR A 276 9.51 -12.04 23.82
C TYR A 276 10.65 -11.01 23.80
N GLN A 277 11.57 -11.08 24.76
CA GLN A 277 12.73 -10.18 24.82
C GLN A 277 13.62 -10.29 23.57
N LEU A 278 13.81 -11.49 23.02
CA LEU A 278 14.58 -11.70 21.79
C LEU A 278 13.92 -11.05 20.57
N ILE A 279 12.59 -11.11 20.44
CA ILE A 279 11.87 -10.47 19.32
C ILE A 279 11.97 -8.95 19.40
N VAL A 280 11.73 -8.37 20.59
CA VAL A 280 11.85 -6.92 20.80
C VAL A 280 13.28 -6.44 20.55
N LEU A 281 14.28 -7.20 21.02
CA LEU A 281 15.70 -6.93 20.74
C LEU A 281 15.97 -6.94 19.23
N PHE A 282 15.41 -7.91 18.50
CA PHE A 282 15.55 -8.00 17.05
C PHE A 282 14.92 -6.80 16.34
N ASP A 283 13.73 -6.37 16.73
CA ASP A 283 13.07 -5.17 16.19
C ASP A 283 13.88 -3.89 16.48
N CYS A 284 14.49 -3.77 17.66
CA CYS A 284 15.45 -2.69 17.98
C CYS A 284 16.68 -2.71 17.08
N VAL A 285 17.25 -3.88 16.78
CA VAL A 285 18.37 -4.03 15.83
C VAL A 285 17.96 -3.58 14.43
N VAL A 286 16.74 -3.91 13.98
CA VAL A 286 16.21 -3.44 12.70
C VAL A 286 16.17 -1.91 12.66
N ILE A 287 15.58 -1.26 13.68
CA ILE A 287 15.47 0.20 13.77
C ILE A 287 16.87 0.84 13.72
N CYS A 288 17.82 0.35 14.53
CA CYS A 288 19.19 0.86 14.53
C CYS A 288 19.87 0.72 13.16
N SER A 289 19.69 -0.41 12.48
CA SER A 289 20.26 -0.62 11.14
C SER A 289 19.65 0.32 10.09
N CYS A 290 18.33 0.57 10.17
CA CYS A 290 17.60 1.48 9.28
C CYS A 290 17.97 2.95 9.55
N LEU A 291 18.14 3.35 10.81
CA LEU A 291 18.60 4.70 11.17
C LEU A 291 20.02 4.97 10.64
N LEU A 292 20.93 4.00 10.81
CA LEU A 292 22.29 4.12 10.26
C LEU A 292 22.27 4.22 8.73
N SER A 293 21.43 3.40 8.07
CA SER A 293 21.20 3.46 6.62
C SER A 293 20.68 4.84 6.19
N LEU A 294 19.63 5.33 6.86
CA LEU A 294 18.98 6.61 6.60
C LEU A 294 19.98 7.77 6.69
N ILE A 295 20.81 7.82 7.74
CA ILE A 295 21.85 8.84 7.92
C ILE A 295 22.88 8.77 6.79
N LEU A 296 23.37 7.58 6.46
CA LEU A 296 24.41 7.38 5.43
C LEU A 296 23.92 7.70 4.00
N CYS A 297 22.64 7.43 3.73
CA CYS A 297 21.96 7.72 2.47
C CYS A 297 21.61 9.20 2.34
N THR A 298 21.05 9.80 3.39
CA THR A 298 20.77 11.25 3.45
C THR A 298 22.05 12.06 3.27
N ARG A 299 23.15 11.68 3.93
CA ARG A 299 24.47 12.29 3.70
C ARG A 299 24.95 12.14 2.26
N SER A 300 24.60 11.05 1.58
CA SER A 300 24.97 10.84 0.18
C SER A 300 24.17 11.72 -0.76
N VAL A 301 22.87 11.91 -0.50
CA VAL A 301 22.01 12.82 -1.26
C VAL A 301 22.45 14.27 -1.03
N TYR A 302 22.70 14.66 0.22
CA TYR A 302 23.22 15.99 0.55
C TYR A 302 24.52 16.31 -0.17
N LYS A 303 25.48 15.37 -0.20
CA LYS A 303 26.72 15.53 -0.97
C LYS A 303 26.48 15.68 -2.48
N GLY A 304 25.48 14.99 -3.03
CA GLY A 304 25.09 15.12 -4.43
C GLY A 304 24.51 16.51 -4.74
N VAL A 305 23.61 17.00 -3.88
CA VAL A 305 23.02 18.35 -3.99
C VAL A 305 24.07 19.44 -3.83
N LEU A 306 25.00 19.30 -2.88
CA LEU A 306 26.12 20.24 -2.73
C LEU A 306 26.99 20.27 -4.00
N LEU A 307 27.35 19.10 -4.53
CA LEU A 307 28.16 19.00 -5.75
C LEU A 307 27.42 19.54 -6.98
N GLN A 308 26.09 19.40 -7.02
CA GLN A 308 25.24 20.00 -8.04
C GLN A 308 25.32 21.54 -8.00
N PHE A 309 25.24 22.16 -6.81
CA PHE A 309 25.38 23.62 -6.68
C PHE A 309 26.79 24.10 -7.06
N GLU A 310 27.83 23.36 -6.67
CA GLU A 310 29.21 23.63 -7.11
C GLU A 310 29.33 23.56 -8.64
N TYR A 311 28.75 22.53 -9.27
CA TYR A 311 28.76 22.37 -10.73
C TYR A 311 27.99 23.47 -11.45
N ILE A 312 26.82 23.90 -10.95
CA ILE A 312 26.06 25.01 -11.54
C ILE A 312 26.88 26.31 -11.49
N THR A 313 27.51 26.58 -10.34
CA THR A 313 28.36 27.76 -10.15
C THR A 313 29.57 27.70 -11.08
N PHE A 314 30.22 26.55 -11.18
CA PHE A 314 31.32 26.30 -12.10
C PHE A 314 30.87 26.50 -13.56
N ALA A 315 29.82 25.82 -14.02
CA ALA A 315 29.34 25.95 -15.40
C ALA A 315 28.96 27.39 -15.78
N SER A 316 28.37 28.14 -14.85
CA SER A 316 28.04 29.55 -15.06
C SER A 316 29.28 30.44 -15.21
N ILE A 317 30.34 30.19 -14.43
CA ILE A 317 31.57 31.01 -14.45
C ILE A 317 32.48 30.63 -15.63
N TYR A 318 32.66 29.33 -15.89
CA TYR A 318 33.65 28.82 -16.83
C TYR A 318 33.13 28.68 -18.26
N HIS A 319 31.86 28.32 -18.44
CA HIS A 319 31.27 28.10 -19.75
C HIS A 319 30.21 29.15 -20.13
N ASN A 320 29.88 30.08 -19.22
CA ASN A 320 28.83 31.09 -19.39
C ASN A 320 27.49 30.49 -19.87
N LYS A 321 27.22 29.24 -19.47
CA LYS A 321 26.04 28.45 -19.86
C LYS A 321 25.16 28.17 -18.66
N ARG A 322 23.84 28.11 -18.89
CA ARG A 322 22.87 27.64 -17.89
C ARG A 322 22.71 26.13 -18.00
N VAL A 323 22.96 25.42 -16.90
CA VAL A 323 22.78 23.96 -16.79
C VAL A 323 21.29 23.60 -16.85
N CYS A 324 20.93 22.67 -17.75
CA CYS A 324 19.55 22.18 -17.92
C CYS A 324 19.06 21.36 -16.71
N TRP A 325 17.74 21.30 -16.51
CA TRP A 325 17.12 20.49 -15.44
C TRP A 325 17.44 18.99 -15.56
N SER A 326 17.60 18.46 -16.77
CA SER A 326 17.96 17.04 -16.97
C SER A 326 19.33 16.72 -16.33
N GLU A 327 20.34 17.56 -16.58
CA GLU A 327 21.69 17.37 -16.04
C GLU A 327 21.73 17.55 -14.52
N ARG A 328 20.88 18.45 -14.00
CA ARG A 328 20.70 18.64 -12.55
C ARG A 328 20.19 17.37 -11.86
N MET A 329 19.25 16.66 -12.48
CA MET A 329 18.68 15.43 -11.94
C MET A 329 19.68 14.26 -11.95
N GLU A 330 20.72 14.27 -12.80
CA GLU A 330 21.77 13.23 -12.80
C GLU A 330 22.56 13.18 -11.47
N PHE A 331 22.69 14.31 -10.76
CA PHE A 331 23.37 14.36 -9.45
C PHE A 331 22.54 13.72 -8.33
N ILE A 332 21.22 13.66 -8.48
CA ILE A 332 20.29 13.10 -7.50
C ILE A 332 20.02 11.64 -7.86
N ASN A 333 20.66 10.73 -7.13
CA ASN A 333 20.46 9.30 -7.37
C ASN A 333 19.14 8.82 -6.75
N GLY A 334 18.15 8.54 -7.62
CA GLY A 334 16.82 8.07 -7.22
C GLY A 334 16.80 6.79 -6.37
N TRP A 335 17.82 5.93 -6.47
CA TRP A 335 17.93 4.75 -5.61
C TRP A 335 18.15 5.10 -4.15
N TYR A 336 18.86 6.20 -3.85
CA TYR A 336 19.01 6.64 -2.46
C TYR A 336 17.71 7.21 -1.91
N ILE A 337 16.90 7.89 -2.73
CA ILE A 337 15.58 8.38 -2.33
C ILE A 337 14.67 7.19 -2.00
N LEU A 338 14.66 6.16 -2.86
CA LEU A 338 13.90 4.93 -2.62
C LEU A 338 14.31 4.26 -1.29
N ILE A 339 15.62 4.18 -1.02
CA ILE A 339 16.13 3.65 0.26
C ILE A 339 15.66 4.50 1.45
N ILE A 340 15.75 5.83 1.35
CA ILE A 340 15.29 6.75 2.41
C ILE A 340 13.80 6.52 2.72
N ILE A 341 12.95 6.47 1.70
CA ILE A 341 11.50 6.20 1.87
C ILE A 341 11.31 4.84 2.53
N SER A 342 11.99 3.80 2.04
CA SER A 342 11.88 2.46 2.62
C SER A 342 12.32 2.41 4.08
N ASP A 343 13.40 3.10 4.45
CA ASP A 343 13.91 3.14 5.82
C ASP A 343 12.91 3.86 6.75
N THR A 344 12.30 4.96 6.29
CA THR A 344 11.26 5.65 7.09
C THR A 344 10.03 4.79 7.33
N LEU A 345 9.58 4.04 6.32
CA LEU A 345 8.45 3.12 6.46
C LEU A 345 8.80 1.94 7.38
N THR A 346 9.99 1.35 7.26
CA THR A 346 10.45 0.27 8.16
C THR A 346 10.55 0.75 9.61
N ILE A 347 11.09 1.94 9.87
CA ILE A 347 11.20 2.49 11.22
C ILE A 347 9.80 2.69 11.82
N ALA A 348 8.90 3.34 11.07
CA ALA A 348 7.53 3.57 11.52
C ALA A 348 6.79 2.24 11.78
N GLY A 349 6.90 1.28 10.85
CA GLY A 349 6.33 -0.06 11.00
C GLY A 349 6.91 -0.85 12.16
N SER A 350 8.22 -0.74 12.41
CA SER A 350 8.88 -1.45 13.54
C SER A 350 8.46 -0.87 14.89
N ILE A 351 8.31 0.46 15.01
CA ILE A 351 7.78 1.09 16.22
C ILE A 351 6.35 0.63 16.46
N LEU A 352 5.50 0.64 15.43
CA LEU A 352 4.12 0.18 15.55
C LEU A 352 4.04 -1.31 15.92
N LYS A 353 4.93 -2.15 15.36
CA LYS A 353 5.05 -3.57 15.73
C LYS A 353 5.38 -3.75 17.21
N ILE A 354 6.33 -2.98 17.75
CA ILE A 354 6.67 -3.01 19.18
C ILE A 354 5.47 -2.57 20.02
N CYS A 355 4.76 -1.50 19.64
CA CYS A 355 3.53 -1.06 20.32
C CYS A 355 2.39 -2.09 20.28
N ILE A 356 2.30 -2.88 19.21
CA ILE A 356 1.35 -3.98 19.09
C ILE A 356 1.76 -5.15 20.00
N GLN A 357 3.06 -5.43 20.10
CA GLN A 357 3.58 -6.45 21.00
C GLN A 357 3.47 -6.06 22.48
N SER A 358 3.54 -4.76 22.80
CA SER A 358 3.21 -4.24 24.14
C SER A 358 1.70 -4.14 24.38
N LYS A 359 0.88 -4.43 23.34
CA LYS A 359 -0.59 -4.49 23.38
C LYS A 359 -1.25 -3.15 23.74
N GLU A 360 -0.55 -2.04 23.53
CA GLU A 360 -1.12 -0.69 23.62
C GLU A 360 -1.99 -0.35 22.40
N LEU A 361 -1.68 -0.94 21.25
CA LEU A 361 -2.35 -0.72 19.97
C LEU A 361 -2.73 -2.05 19.31
N THR A 362 -3.90 -2.11 18.67
CA THR A 362 -4.41 -3.30 17.95
C THR A 362 -4.51 -3.10 16.44
N ASN A 363 -3.83 -2.11 15.87
CA ASN A 363 -3.89 -1.77 14.44
C ASN A 363 -2.86 -2.55 13.61
N TYR A 364 -3.09 -3.87 13.46
CA TYR A 364 -2.23 -4.76 12.66
C TYR A 364 -2.23 -4.40 11.17
N ASP A 365 -3.32 -3.87 10.63
CA ASP A 365 -3.45 -3.54 9.21
C ASP A 365 -2.45 -2.46 8.78
N VAL A 366 -2.34 -1.38 9.56
CA VAL A 366 -1.42 -0.28 9.28
C VAL A 366 0.04 -0.76 9.36
N CYS A 367 0.36 -1.57 10.37
CA CYS A 367 1.69 -2.16 10.52
C CYS A 367 2.05 -3.06 9.34
N SER A 368 1.10 -3.91 8.91
CA SER A 368 1.27 -4.82 7.78
C SER A 368 1.50 -4.08 6.47
N ILE A 369 0.74 -3.01 6.22
CA ILE A 369 0.92 -2.18 5.02
C ILE A 369 2.28 -1.47 5.04
N LEU A 370 2.66 -0.86 6.16
CA LEU A 370 3.94 -0.16 6.29
C LEU A 370 5.13 -1.11 6.08
N LEU A 371 5.19 -2.22 6.81
CA LEU A 371 6.30 -3.17 6.74
C LEU A 371 6.33 -3.92 5.39
N GLY A 372 5.16 -4.26 4.84
CA GLY A 372 5.02 -4.89 3.53
C GLY A 372 5.48 -3.99 2.39
N THR A 373 5.02 -2.73 2.36
CA THR A 373 5.45 -1.74 1.35
C THR A 373 6.93 -1.40 1.50
N ALA A 374 7.44 -1.27 2.73
CA ALA A 374 8.87 -1.06 2.97
C ALA A 374 9.71 -2.21 2.42
N THR A 375 9.31 -3.45 2.68
CA THR A 375 10.01 -4.64 2.18
C THR A 375 9.97 -4.73 0.66
N MET A 376 8.82 -4.44 0.04
CA MET A 376 8.71 -4.35 -1.42
C MET A 376 9.72 -3.33 -1.98
N LEU A 377 9.81 -2.13 -1.40
CA LEU A 377 10.78 -1.12 -1.82
C LEU A 377 12.23 -1.59 -1.58
N VAL A 378 12.55 -2.19 -0.44
CA VAL A 378 13.89 -2.73 -0.15
C VAL A 378 14.32 -3.77 -1.18
N TRP A 379 13.42 -4.70 -1.55
CA TRP A 379 13.67 -5.70 -2.59
C TRP A 379 13.80 -5.09 -3.97
N THR A 380 12.98 -4.09 -4.33
CA THR A 380 13.20 -3.33 -5.58
C THR A 380 14.55 -2.62 -5.59
N GLY A 381 15.04 -2.16 -4.42
CA GLY A 381 16.36 -1.59 -4.23
C GLY A 381 17.51 -2.54 -4.55
N VAL A 382 17.29 -3.86 -4.51
CA VAL A 382 18.29 -4.87 -4.93
C VAL A 382 18.66 -4.71 -6.40
N MET A 383 17.73 -4.22 -7.24
CA MET A 383 17.98 -3.94 -8.66
C MET A 383 19.16 -2.99 -8.89
N ARG A 384 19.43 -2.09 -7.94
CA ARG A 384 20.62 -1.25 -7.96
C ARG A 384 21.92 -2.06 -7.93
N TYR A 385 21.98 -3.17 -7.20
CA TYR A 385 23.19 -4.00 -7.13
C TYR A 385 23.37 -4.83 -8.39
N PHE A 386 22.29 -5.23 -9.05
CA PHE A 386 22.36 -5.84 -10.38
C PHE A 386 22.86 -4.88 -11.46
N SER A 387 22.73 -3.57 -11.24
CA SER A 387 23.27 -2.52 -12.12
C SER A 387 24.81 -2.54 -12.22
N PHE A 388 25.52 -3.25 -11.34
CA PHE A 388 26.97 -3.45 -11.48
C PHE A 388 27.35 -4.40 -12.62
N PHE A 389 26.41 -5.25 -13.04
CA PHE A 389 26.58 -6.14 -14.16
C PHE A 389 26.05 -5.49 -15.43
N GLN A 390 26.92 -5.32 -16.43
CA GLN A 390 26.59 -4.66 -17.69
C GLN A 390 25.39 -5.27 -18.42
N LYS A 391 25.14 -6.59 -18.28
CA LYS A 391 24.00 -7.26 -18.91
C LYS A 391 22.64 -6.85 -18.31
N TYR A 392 22.56 -6.72 -16.98
CA TYR A 392 21.31 -6.37 -16.28
C TYR A 392 21.04 -4.86 -16.28
N TYR A 393 22.11 -4.06 -16.32
CA TYR A 393 22.03 -2.61 -16.38
C TYR A 393 21.19 -2.10 -17.57
N ILE A 394 21.29 -2.75 -18.74
CA ILE A 394 20.54 -2.41 -19.96
C ILE A 394 19.03 -2.47 -19.72
N LEU A 395 18.56 -3.50 -19.01
CA LEU A 395 17.13 -3.70 -18.77
C LEU A 395 16.56 -2.61 -17.86
N ILE A 396 17.29 -2.28 -16.79
CA ILE A 396 16.89 -1.22 -15.85
C ILE A 396 16.89 0.14 -16.55
N LEU A 397 17.92 0.42 -17.36
CA LEU A 397 18.00 1.66 -18.13
C LEU A 397 16.85 1.75 -19.15
N THR A 398 16.48 0.63 -19.76
CA THR A 398 15.31 0.55 -20.66
C THR A 398 14.02 0.90 -19.95
N LEU A 399 13.79 0.34 -18.76
CA LEU A 399 12.60 0.65 -17.97
C LEU A 399 12.53 2.14 -17.60
N GLN A 400 13.64 2.73 -17.17
CA GLN A 400 13.71 4.15 -16.80
C GLN A 400 13.49 5.08 -18.00
N ALA A 401 14.07 4.75 -19.16
CA ALA A 401 13.91 5.54 -20.37
C ALA A 401 12.51 5.41 -20.99
N ALA A 402 11.88 4.24 -20.88
CA ALA A 402 10.53 4.01 -21.41
C ALA A 402 9.46 4.69 -20.56
N LEU A 403 9.65 4.75 -19.23
CA LEU A 403 8.68 5.26 -18.25
C LEU A 403 8.01 6.60 -18.66
N PRO A 404 8.72 7.69 -19.02
CA PRO A 404 8.07 8.96 -19.36
C PRO A 404 7.18 8.85 -20.61
N ASN A 405 7.60 8.08 -21.61
CA ASN A 405 6.82 7.86 -22.83
C ASN A 405 5.59 6.99 -22.54
N VAL A 406 5.76 5.94 -21.73
CA VAL A 406 4.66 5.07 -21.25
C VAL A 406 3.63 5.87 -20.45
N ILE A 407 4.04 6.79 -19.57
CA ILE A 407 3.12 7.63 -18.79
C ILE A 407 2.27 8.52 -19.71
N ARG A 408 2.89 9.17 -20.72
CA ARG A 408 2.17 10.01 -21.68
C ARG A 408 1.15 9.20 -22.49
N PHE A 409 1.55 8.04 -22.99
CA PHE A 409 0.65 7.16 -23.73
C PHE A 409 -0.47 6.59 -22.83
N SER A 410 -0.13 6.23 -21.59
CA SER A 410 -1.09 5.74 -20.59
C SER A 410 -2.17 6.76 -20.27
N PHE A 411 -1.84 8.07 -20.20
CA PHE A 411 -2.84 9.10 -20.00
C PHE A 411 -3.92 9.09 -21.10
N CYS A 412 -3.53 8.95 -22.37
CA CYS A 412 -4.47 8.81 -23.48
C CYS A 412 -5.31 7.51 -23.36
N ALA A 413 -4.67 6.40 -23.01
CA ALA A 413 -5.36 5.11 -22.85
C ALA A 413 -6.37 5.13 -21.69
N VAL A 414 -6.04 5.78 -20.57
CA VAL A 414 -6.92 5.93 -19.39
C VAL A 414 -8.15 6.76 -19.74
N MET A 415 -8.02 7.82 -20.55
CA MET A 415 -9.19 8.60 -20.99
C MET A 415 -10.19 7.74 -21.80
N ILE A 416 -9.68 6.91 -22.71
CA ILE A 416 -10.51 5.95 -23.45
C ILE A 416 -11.11 4.93 -22.48
N PHE A 417 -10.32 4.39 -21.56
CA PHE A 417 -10.77 3.40 -20.58
C PHE A 417 -11.91 3.92 -19.71
N LEU A 418 -11.79 5.14 -19.20
CA LEU A 418 -12.84 5.79 -18.41
C LEU A 418 -14.13 5.99 -19.22
N SER A 419 -14.03 6.30 -20.51
CA SER A 419 -15.21 6.45 -21.37
C SER A 419 -16.00 5.13 -21.47
N TYR A 420 -15.31 4.01 -21.63
CA TYR A 420 -15.89 2.67 -21.57
C TYR A 420 -16.44 2.38 -20.17
N CYS A 421 -15.73 2.69 -19.08
CA CYS A 421 -16.24 2.49 -17.72
C CYS A 421 -17.58 3.21 -17.48
N PHE A 422 -17.69 4.49 -17.84
CA PHE A 422 -18.95 5.24 -17.65
C PHE A 422 -20.08 4.67 -18.51
N CYS A 423 -19.79 4.33 -19.77
CA CYS A 423 -20.76 3.76 -20.69
C CYS A 423 -21.25 2.38 -20.20
N GLY A 424 -20.33 1.48 -19.83
CA GLY A 424 -20.64 0.16 -19.30
C GLY A 424 -21.39 0.24 -17.97
N TRP A 425 -21.04 1.16 -17.09
CA TRP A 425 -21.70 1.32 -15.79
C TRP A 425 -23.19 1.65 -15.95
N ILE A 426 -23.53 2.65 -16.76
CA ILE A 426 -24.92 3.11 -16.91
C ILE A 426 -25.74 2.13 -17.74
N VAL A 427 -25.19 1.62 -18.86
CA VAL A 427 -25.97 0.79 -19.80
C VAL A 427 -26.06 -0.66 -19.34
N LEU A 428 -24.97 -1.25 -18.85
CA LEU A 428 -24.92 -2.66 -18.46
C LEU A 428 -25.17 -2.88 -16.96
N GLY A 429 -25.03 -1.85 -16.12
CA GLY A 429 -25.17 -1.97 -14.66
C GLY A 429 -26.50 -2.54 -14.16
N PRO A 430 -27.66 -2.13 -14.70
CA PRO A 430 -28.96 -2.72 -14.31
C PRO A 430 -29.10 -4.20 -14.70
N HIS A 431 -28.32 -4.66 -15.68
CA HIS A 431 -28.49 -5.98 -16.30
C HIS A 431 -27.38 -6.97 -15.92
N HIS A 432 -26.23 -6.50 -15.42
CA HIS A 432 -25.09 -7.35 -15.10
C HIS A 432 -24.46 -6.99 -13.75
N GLU A 433 -24.21 -8.00 -12.93
CA GLU A 433 -23.71 -7.82 -11.55
C GLU A 433 -22.33 -7.16 -11.49
N ASN A 434 -21.40 -7.56 -12.37
CA ASN A 434 -20.06 -6.97 -12.45
C ASN A 434 -20.09 -5.48 -12.86
N PHE A 435 -21.21 -5.00 -13.45
CA PHE A 435 -21.35 -3.62 -13.90
C PHE A 435 -22.15 -2.73 -12.93
N ARG A 436 -22.57 -3.23 -11.76
CA ARG A 436 -23.44 -2.46 -10.84
C ARG A 436 -22.82 -1.20 -10.25
N SER A 437 -21.51 -1.24 -9.96
CA SER A 437 -20.79 -0.10 -9.39
C SER A 437 -19.63 0.31 -10.28
N PHE A 438 -19.27 1.60 -10.28
CA PHE A 438 -18.14 2.08 -11.06
C PHE A 438 -16.84 1.30 -10.78
N ASN A 439 -16.56 0.96 -9.51
CA ASN A 439 -15.35 0.21 -9.14
C ASN A 439 -15.37 -1.24 -9.68
N THR A 440 -16.52 -1.92 -9.60
CA THR A 440 -16.64 -3.28 -10.16
C THR A 440 -16.52 -3.27 -11.68
N VAL A 441 -17.02 -2.22 -12.35
CA VAL A 441 -16.86 -2.02 -13.80
C VAL A 441 -15.39 -1.85 -14.15
N ALA A 442 -14.66 -0.96 -13.45
CA ALA A 442 -13.24 -0.73 -13.68
C ALA A 442 -12.42 -2.02 -13.48
N ASN A 443 -12.69 -2.80 -12.42
CA ASN A 443 -12.04 -4.08 -12.19
C ASN A 443 -12.37 -5.10 -13.28
N CYS A 444 -13.64 -5.20 -13.68
CA CYS A 444 -14.08 -6.13 -14.73
C CYS A 444 -13.43 -5.81 -16.08
N LEU A 445 -13.40 -4.53 -16.48
CA LEU A 445 -12.75 -4.11 -17.72
C LEU A 445 -11.24 -4.30 -17.67
N PHE A 446 -10.59 -4.04 -16.52
CA PHE A 446 -9.17 -4.30 -16.36
C PHE A 446 -8.83 -5.80 -16.45
N SER A 447 -9.63 -6.68 -15.83
CA SER A 447 -9.52 -8.13 -15.98
C SER A 447 -9.73 -8.57 -17.44
N MET A 448 -10.68 -7.95 -18.13
CA MET A 448 -10.99 -8.23 -19.53
C MET A 448 -9.85 -7.84 -20.49
N ILE A 449 -9.11 -6.74 -20.23
CA ILE A 449 -7.90 -6.37 -21.00
C ILE A 449 -6.86 -7.49 -20.96
N ASN A 450 -6.74 -8.17 -19.82
CA ASN A 450 -5.82 -9.28 -19.59
C ASN A 450 -6.38 -10.66 -20.04
N GLY A 451 -7.59 -10.69 -20.61
CA GLY A 451 -8.20 -11.90 -21.16
C GLY A 451 -9.05 -12.71 -20.18
N ASP A 452 -9.37 -12.17 -19.00
CA ASP A 452 -10.19 -12.84 -17.99
C ASP A 452 -11.70 -12.52 -18.14
N GLU A 453 -12.56 -13.45 -17.72
CA GLU A 453 -14.03 -13.33 -17.65
C GLU A 453 -14.81 -12.93 -18.94
N ILE A 454 -14.20 -12.98 -20.13
CA ILE A 454 -14.87 -12.58 -21.39
C ILE A 454 -16.16 -13.36 -21.64
N TYR A 455 -16.11 -14.69 -21.52
CA TYR A 455 -17.27 -15.56 -21.78
C TYR A 455 -18.38 -15.41 -20.72
N SER A 456 -18.01 -15.30 -19.44
CA SER A 456 -18.95 -15.11 -18.33
C SER A 456 -19.79 -13.85 -18.52
N THR A 457 -19.19 -12.78 -19.06
CA THR A 457 -19.88 -11.52 -19.34
C THR A 457 -20.93 -11.68 -20.45
N PHE A 458 -20.65 -12.49 -21.48
CA PHE A 458 -21.59 -12.71 -22.57
C PHE A 458 -22.80 -13.56 -22.18
N THR A 459 -22.62 -14.57 -21.31
CA THR A 459 -23.69 -15.52 -20.98
C THR A 459 -24.73 -14.93 -20.03
N LYS A 460 -24.33 -14.00 -19.16
CA LYS A 460 -25.21 -13.41 -18.13
C LYS A 460 -26.17 -12.31 -18.63
N ILE A 461 -25.97 -11.76 -19.83
CA ILE A 461 -26.76 -10.62 -20.36
C ILE A 461 -27.97 -11.07 -21.22
N ARG A 462 -28.17 -12.39 -21.38
CA ARG A 462 -29.08 -12.94 -22.40
C ARG A 462 -30.58 -12.68 -22.17
N ASP A 463 -31.01 -12.27 -20.97
CA ASP A 463 -32.35 -12.68 -20.54
C ASP A 463 -33.46 -11.59 -20.54
N LYS A 464 -33.25 -10.34 -21.00
CA LYS A 464 -34.32 -9.31 -20.85
C LYS A 464 -34.55 -8.29 -21.97
N ASN A 465 -33.54 -7.86 -22.73
CA ASN A 465 -33.74 -6.82 -23.76
C ASN A 465 -32.77 -7.03 -24.93
N ASP A 466 -33.30 -7.27 -26.12
CA ASP A 466 -32.52 -7.52 -27.34
C ASP A 466 -31.63 -6.32 -27.72
N LEU A 467 -32.07 -5.08 -27.46
CA LEU A 467 -31.27 -3.88 -27.71
C LEU A 467 -30.05 -3.82 -26.80
N VAL A 468 -30.24 -4.09 -25.50
CA VAL A 468 -29.14 -4.10 -24.52
C VAL A 468 -28.20 -5.27 -24.78
N TRP A 469 -28.73 -6.41 -25.20
CA TRP A 469 -27.94 -7.57 -25.60
C TRP A 469 -27.10 -7.29 -26.86
N MET A 470 -27.67 -6.61 -27.87
CA MET A 470 -26.91 -6.22 -29.06
C MET A 470 -25.85 -5.17 -28.70
N PHE A 471 -26.22 -4.19 -27.87
CA PHE A 471 -25.29 -3.17 -27.39
C PHE A 471 -24.15 -3.79 -26.60
N SER A 472 -24.42 -4.74 -25.69
CA SER A 472 -23.37 -5.38 -24.89
C SER A 472 -22.38 -6.15 -25.73
N ARG A 473 -22.84 -6.81 -26.81
CA ARG A 473 -21.96 -7.46 -27.80
C ARG A 473 -21.09 -6.45 -28.52
N MET A 474 -21.67 -5.38 -29.05
CA MET A 474 -20.91 -4.33 -29.73
C MET A 474 -19.91 -3.66 -28.78
N TYR A 475 -20.32 -3.41 -27.54
CA TYR A 475 -19.48 -2.84 -26.50
C TYR A 475 -18.25 -3.72 -26.22
N ILE A 476 -18.43 -5.03 -25.98
CA ILE A 476 -17.31 -5.94 -25.69
C ILE A 476 -16.45 -6.19 -26.95
N TYR A 477 -17.09 -6.37 -28.12
CA TYR A 477 -16.37 -6.58 -29.38
C TYR A 477 -15.61 -5.35 -29.87
N THR A 478 -15.94 -4.14 -29.41
CA THR A 478 -15.11 -2.96 -29.65
C THR A 478 -14.03 -2.81 -28.59
N PHE A 479 -14.37 -3.01 -27.31
CA PHE A 479 -13.43 -2.86 -26.20
C PHE A 479 -12.26 -3.85 -26.26
N VAL A 480 -12.52 -5.15 -26.40
CA VAL A 480 -11.48 -6.20 -26.32
C VAL A 480 -10.43 -6.03 -27.43
N PRO A 481 -10.79 -5.93 -28.72
CA PRO A 481 -9.80 -5.73 -29.78
C PRO A 481 -9.04 -4.40 -29.64
N LEU A 482 -9.74 -3.31 -29.27
CA LEU A 482 -9.12 -2.01 -29.09
C LEU A 482 -8.05 -2.05 -27.99
N PHE A 483 -8.37 -2.59 -26.82
CA PHE A 483 -7.42 -2.60 -25.71
C PHE A 483 -6.37 -3.71 -25.81
N THR A 484 -6.77 -4.94 -26.11
CA THR A 484 -5.86 -6.10 -26.10
C THR A 484 -5.02 -6.18 -27.38
N PHE A 485 -5.55 -5.84 -28.55
CA PHE A 485 -4.77 -5.93 -29.80
C PHE A 485 -4.12 -4.62 -30.20
N MET A 486 -4.77 -3.46 -30.01
CA MET A 486 -4.17 -2.19 -30.41
C MET A 486 -3.35 -1.55 -29.29
N ILE A 487 -3.99 -1.20 -28.17
CA ILE A 487 -3.33 -0.44 -27.08
C ILE A 487 -2.21 -1.26 -26.42
N LEU A 488 -2.46 -2.53 -26.08
CA LEU A 488 -1.43 -3.39 -25.48
C LEU A 488 -0.24 -3.63 -26.43
N SER A 489 -0.49 -3.84 -27.72
CA SER A 489 0.58 -3.98 -28.72
C SER A 489 1.40 -2.70 -28.85
N LEU A 490 0.78 -1.52 -28.77
CA LEU A 490 1.50 -0.24 -28.75
C LEU A 490 2.37 -0.07 -27.51
N PHE A 491 1.90 -0.50 -26.33
CA PHE A 491 2.74 -0.53 -25.12
C PHE A 491 3.97 -1.42 -25.34
N ILE A 492 3.78 -2.64 -25.87
CA ILE A 492 4.89 -3.56 -26.15
C ILE A 492 5.86 -2.97 -27.19
N ALA A 493 5.34 -2.33 -28.25
CA ALA A 493 6.15 -1.68 -29.27
C ALA A 493 7.00 -0.54 -28.69
N LEU A 494 6.45 0.29 -27.80
CA LEU A 494 7.16 1.38 -27.14
C LEU A 494 8.30 0.86 -26.26
N PHE A 495 8.07 -0.21 -25.50
CA PHE A 495 9.14 -0.86 -24.73
C PHE A 495 10.21 -1.46 -25.63
N THR A 496 9.82 -2.10 -26.73
CA THR A 496 10.74 -2.72 -27.69
C THR A 496 11.61 -1.67 -28.40
N ASP A 497 11.02 -0.56 -28.85
CA ASP A 497 11.75 0.54 -29.49
C ASP A 497 12.77 1.20 -28.54
N THR A 498 12.36 1.42 -27.29
CA THR A 498 13.25 1.95 -26.26
C THR A 498 14.41 0.98 -25.97
N TYR A 499 14.12 -0.31 -25.91
CA TYR A 499 15.13 -1.36 -25.72
C TYR A 499 16.14 -1.39 -26.87
N GLU A 500 15.67 -1.33 -28.12
CA GLU A 500 16.54 -1.27 -29.29
C GLU A 500 17.43 -0.03 -29.30
N THR A 501 16.85 1.13 -28.98
CA THR A 501 17.57 2.41 -28.90
C THR A 501 18.71 2.34 -27.89
N ILE A 502 18.45 1.82 -26.68
CA ILE A 502 19.48 1.67 -25.64
C ILE A 502 20.53 0.62 -26.03
N LYS A 503 20.12 -0.47 -26.67
CA LYS A 503 21.04 -1.48 -27.19
C LYS A 503 21.97 -0.90 -28.25
N ARG A 504 21.48 0.02 -29.10
CA ARG A 504 22.32 0.75 -30.07
C ARG A 504 23.29 1.72 -29.38
N TYR A 505 22.83 2.45 -28.36
CA TYR A 505 23.69 3.33 -27.55
C TYR A 505 24.83 2.60 -26.86
N GLN A 506 24.62 1.36 -26.41
CA GLN A 506 25.69 0.58 -25.82
C GLN A 506 26.74 0.13 -26.85
N LYS A 507 26.33 -0.16 -28.09
CA LYS A 507 27.24 -0.58 -29.17
C LYS A 507 28.05 0.57 -29.77
N HIS A 508 27.45 1.74 -29.94
CA HIS A 508 28.05 2.86 -30.67
C HIS A 508 28.45 4.04 -29.77
N GLY A 509 28.20 3.95 -28.46
CA GLY A 509 28.31 5.07 -27.52
C GLY A 509 26.99 5.85 -27.45
N ALA A 510 26.59 6.22 -26.23
CA ALA A 510 25.45 7.10 -26.02
C ALA A 510 25.81 8.54 -26.44
N PRO A 511 24.83 9.38 -26.87
CA PRO A 511 25.05 10.81 -26.92
C PRO A 511 25.38 11.29 -25.51
N LEU A 512 26.64 11.70 -25.30
CA LEU A 512 27.12 12.15 -24.01
C LEU A 512 26.41 13.47 -23.66
N SER A 513 25.75 13.51 -22.50
CA SER A 513 25.36 14.75 -21.82
C SER A 513 26.59 15.66 -21.69
N GLU A 514 26.43 17.00 -21.73
CA GLU A 514 27.59 17.92 -21.66
C GLU A 514 28.41 17.66 -20.38
N LEU A 515 27.73 17.30 -19.28
CA LEU A 515 28.35 16.84 -18.04
C LEU A 515 29.20 15.58 -18.22
N GLN A 516 28.67 14.57 -18.92
CA GLN A 516 29.37 13.30 -19.13
C GLN A 516 30.54 13.45 -20.11
N ALA A 517 30.41 14.33 -21.12
CA ALA A 517 31.51 14.73 -21.99
C ALA A 517 32.62 15.43 -21.19
N PHE A 518 32.26 16.36 -20.31
CA PHE A 518 33.20 17.05 -19.42
C PHE A 518 33.94 16.08 -18.49
N ILE A 519 33.26 15.06 -17.95
CA ILE A 519 33.88 14.02 -17.11
C ILE A 519 34.79 13.09 -17.93
N ALA A 520 34.38 12.75 -19.16
CA ALA A 520 35.11 11.83 -20.04
C ALA A 520 36.48 12.36 -20.49
N GLU A 521 36.67 13.68 -20.50
CA GLU A 521 37.97 14.31 -20.77
C GLU A 521 39.05 13.94 -19.74
N CYS A 522 38.67 13.50 -18.53
CA CYS A 522 39.62 13.01 -17.54
C CYS A 522 40.03 11.56 -17.89
N LYS A 523 41.26 11.39 -18.39
CA LYS A 523 41.81 10.07 -18.77
C LYS A 523 42.40 9.27 -17.60
N ASP A 524 42.40 9.80 -16.38
CA ASP A 524 43.05 9.15 -15.23
C ASP A 524 42.30 7.85 -14.82
N PRO A 525 42.96 6.66 -14.85
CA PRO A 525 42.35 5.39 -14.43
C PRO A 525 42.18 5.34 -12.91
N PRO A 526 41.23 4.56 -12.37
CA PRO A 526 40.96 4.49 -10.93
C PRO A 526 42.19 4.08 -10.10
N ASN A 527 43.13 3.31 -10.67
CA ASN A 527 44.36 2.87 -9.98
C ASN A 527 45.53 3.88 -10.04
N SER A 528 45.32 5.08 -10.59
CA SER A 528 46.41 6.06 -10.84
C SER A 528 46.99 6.74 -9.60
N GLY A 529 46.44 6.50 -8.40
CA GLY A 529 46.86 7.16 -7.15
C GLY A 529 46.48 8.64 -7.03
N LYS A 530 46.17 9.32 -8.15
CA LYS A 530 45.80 10.75 -8.22
C LYS A 530 44.49 11.10 -7.50
N TYR A 531 43.64 10.13 -7.20
CA TYR A 531 42.41 10.33 -6.42
C TYR A 531 42.62 10.36 -4.90
N MET A 532 43.86 10.13 -4.41
CA MET A 532 44.20 10.16 -2.99
C MET A 532 44.58 11.57 -2.48
N VAL A 533 44.86 12.53 -3.37
CA VAL A 533 45.47 13.82 -3.01
C VAL A 533 44.46 14.87 -2.50
N ASP A 534 43.15 14.65 -2.66
CA ASP A 534 42.12 15.67 -2.37
C ASP A 534 41.56 15.65 -0.91
N GLU A 535 42.36 15.32 0.10
CA GLU A 535 41.97 15.52 1.51
C GLU A 535 42.91 16.52 2.20
N GLU A 536 42.89 17.77 1.76
CA GLU A 536 43.21 18.88 2.66
C GLU A 536 41.90 19.38 3.32
N SER A 537 41.85 19.29 4.64
CA SER A 537 40.87 19.88 5.57
C SER A 537 39.45 19.26 5.67
N SER A 538 39.35 18.07 6.29
CA SER A 538 38.19 17.78 7.15
C SER A 538 38.61 17.06 8.43
N THR A 539 39.29 17.80 9.30
CA THR A 539 39.45 17.50 10.73
C THR A 539 38.08 17.52 11.42
N PHE A 540 37.34 16.41 11.35
CA PHE A 540 36.13 16.23 12.17
C PHE A 540 35.96 14.78 12.67
N TRP A 541 37.00 13.95 12.56
CA TRP A 541 37.03 12.56 13.01
C TRP A 541 38.02 12.30 14.16
N CYS A 542 38.29 13.32 14.99
CA CYS A 542 39.04 13.19 16.24
C CYS A 542 38.16 13.49 17.48
N LEU A 543 36.95 12.96 17.49
CA LEU A 543 36.09 12.93 18.69
C LEU A 543 35.56 11.51 18.84
N CYS A 544 36.46 10.55 19.11
CA CYS A 544 36.17 9.22 19.69
C CYS A 544 37.49 8.44 19.80
N ALA A 545 38.39 8.87 20.69
CA ALA A 545 39.39 8.00 21.30
C ALA A 545 39.68 8.57 22.70
N PRO A 546 39.51 7.79 23.78
CA PRO A 546 39.87 8.26 25.11
C PRO A 546 41.40 8.40 25.18
N CYS A 547 41.84 9.59 25.58
CA CYS A 547 43.22 9.85 25.94
C CYS A 547 43.64 8.91 27.08
N VAL A 548 44.61 8.04 26.82
CA VAL A 548 45.42 7.42 27.86
C VAL A 548 46.85 7.87 27.59
N ASN A 549 47.25 8.95 28.26
CA ASN A 549 48.65 9.25 28.53
C ASN A 549 48.95 8.73 29.93
N CYS A 550 50.03 7.96 30.08
CA CYS A 550 50.96 8.07 31.20
C CYS A 550 52.24 7.27 30.89
N THR A 551 53.34 8.04 30.84
CA THR A 551 54.78 7.70 31.00
C THR A 551 55.42 6.71 30.03
#